data_AF-A0A9R0ZMK3-F1
#
_entry.id   AF-A0A9R0ZMK3-F1
#
_cell.length_a   1.000
_cell.length_b   1.000
_cell.length_c   1.000
_cell.angle_alpha   90.00
_cell.angle_beta   90.00
_cell.angle_gamma   90.00
#
_symmetry.space_group_name_H-M   'P 1'
#
loop_
_entity.id
_entity.type
_entity.pdbx_description
1 polymer ?
#
loop_
_entity_poly.entity_id
_entity_poly.type
_entity_poly.pdbx_seq_one_letter_code
_entity_poly.pdbx_strand_id
1 'polypeptide(L)'
;MRDPFDAPVDFIGAGHRPGNELTSLSVRDYGLQNGDAKPFIPNSDTLVRHPLQGASLRNDLIAEDPNTRLMDPETKELYIRSRTQEEEILLLRKQIADASLKELQLLSEKHILERKLSDLRMAVDERQEDAISGALKQLNEKKNHIEENMRLANELKGEEEELYLFTSSLLGMLAEYDVRPPQIYPSTITTVTKRLYQQMQWKIRSLNDSLGDISQPGNIYNPNPQQATPLRNDTSSSYNMVANRNNFPQYAQDPNDRHAEQMYNGSTFNQYA
;
A
#
# COMPACT_ATOMS: atom_id res chain seq x y z
N MET A 1 9.52 -50.63 -0.25
CA MET A 1 9.03 -49.24 -0.37
C MET A 1 9.76 -48.43 0.68
N ARG A 2 10.44 -47.35 0.28
CA ARG A 2 11.33 -46.53 1.14
C ARG A 2 10.61 -45.23 1.50
N ASP A 3 10.67 -44.85 2.77
CA ASP A 3 10.05 -43.65 3.35
C ASP A 3 10.88 -42.38 3.01
N PRO A 4 10.29 -41.25 2.59
CA PRO A 4 11.03 -40.05 2.19
C PRO A 4 11.58 -39.20 3.35
N PHE A 5 11.29 -39.52 4.62
CA PHE A 5 11.60 -38.63 5.75
C PHE A 5 12.78 -39.05 6.64
N ASP A 6 13.55 -40.06 6.26
CA ASP A 6 14.68 -40.52 7.06
C ASP A 6 16.02 -40.03 6.48
N ALA A 7 16.48 -38.87 6.94
CA ALA A 7 17.84 -38.37 6.74
C ALA A 7 18.42 -37.88 8.09
N PRO A 8 19.64 -38.30 8.48
CA PRO A 8 20.20 -37.98 9.79
C PRO A 8 20.72 -36.54 9.88
N VAL A 9 20.50 -35.94 11.04
CA VAL A 9 21.02 -34.62 11.44
C VAL A 9 22.36 -34.83 12.14
N ASP A 10 23.47 -34.42 11.49
CA ASP A 10 24.78 -34.37 12.14
C ASP A 10 25.03 -32.97 12.73
N PHE A 11 24.98 -32.89 14.05
CA PHE A 11 25.55 -31.80 14.84
C PHE A 11 27.04 -32.07 15.09
N ILE A 12 27.92 -31.17 14.64
CA ILE A 12 29.27 -31.04 15.22
C ILE A 12 29.50 -29.56 15.56
N GLY A 13 29.69 -29.31 16.84
CA GLY A 13 29.92 -27.99 17.41
C GLY A 13 31.39 -27.58 17.47
N ALA A 14 31.55 -26.25 17.39
CA ALA A 14 32.42 -25.37 18.18
C ALA A 14 33.95 -25.63 18.24
N GLY A 15 34.69 -24.74 17.57
CA GLY A 15 36.00 -24.25 18.01
C GLY A 15 36.02 -22.71 17.98
N HIS A 16 36.21 -22.07 19.14
CA HIS A 16 36.46 -20.62 19.31
C HIS A 16 37.87 -20.26 18.79
N ARG A 17 38.17 -19.08 18.23
CA ARG A 17 38.36 -17.74 18.85
C ARG A 17 38.76 -16.72 17.72
N PRO A 18 38.95 -15.40 17.97
CA PRO A 18 38.24 -14.34 17.25
C PRO A 18 39.17 -13.44 16.40
N GLY A 19 38.58 -12.73 15.44
CA GLY A 19 39.24 -11.70 14.63
C GLY A 19 38.29 -10.55 14.35
N ASN A 20 38.48 -9.48 15.12
CA ASN A 20 38.28 -8.07 14.79
C ASN A 20 38.22 -7.73 13.27
N GLU A 21 37.18 -6.99 12.84
CA GLU A 21 37.29 -5.59 12.42
C GLU A 21 36.03 -5.15 11.65
N LEU A 22 35.45 -4.04 12.13
CA LEU A 22 34.50 -3.21 11.40
C LEU A 22 35.20 -2.68 10.15
N THR A 23 34.60 -2.86 8.96
CA THR A 23 34.98 -2.07 7.81
C THR A 23 33.77 -1.74 6.96
N SER A 24 33.59 -0.43 6.78
CA SER A 24 32.68 0.28 5.90
C SER A 24 32.37 -0.43 4.58
N LEU A 25 31.08 -0.53 4.25
CA LEU A 25 30.65 -0.84 2.89
C LEU A 25 31.02 0.35 1.98
N SER A 26 32.05 0.10 1.20
CA SER A 26 32.67 0.96 0.21
C SER A 26 31.68 1.31 -0.90
N VAL A 27 31.60 2.62 -1.16
CA VAL A 27 31.14 3.27 -2.39
C VAL A 27 31.68 2.51 -3.60
N ARG A 28 30.80 1.86 -4.37
CA ARG A 28 31.18 1.33 -5.68
C ARG A 28 31.25 2.46 -6.69
N ASP A 29 32.49 2.80 -7.02
CA ASP A 29 32.91 3.35 -8.29
C ASP A 29 32.24 2.59 -9.46
N TYR A 30 31.48 3.30 -10.29
CA TYR A 30 31.21 2.82 -11.64
C TYR A 30 32.43 3.16 -12.50
N GLY A 31 33.38 2.23 -12.51
CA GLY A 31 34.45 2.19 -13.48
C GLY A 31 33.89 2.10 -14.90
N LEU A 32 34.38 2.99 -15.76
CA LEU A 32 34.25 2.95 -17.21
C LEU A 32 34.76 1.60 -17.73
N GLN A 33 33.84 0.68 -18.03
CA GLN A 33 34.17 -0.55 -18.74
C GLN A 33 34.11 -0.28 -20.25
N ASN A 34 35.28 -0.03 -20.82
CA ASN A 34 35.51 -0.11 -22.25
C ASN A 34 35.42 -1.57 -22.71
N GLY A 35 34.74 -1.80 -23.82
CA GLY A 35 34.77 -3.06 -24.57
C GLY A 35 33.39 -3.66 -24.80
N ASP A 36 32.66 -3.19 -25.82
CA ASP A 36 32.62 -3.88 -27.12
C ASP A 36 31.71 -3.08 -28.07
N ALA A 37 32.30 -2.13 -28.81
CA ALA A 37 31.61 -1.44 -29.88
C ALA A 37 32.43 -1.59 -31.16
N LYS A 38 31.91 -2.48 -32.01
CA LYS A 38 32.13 -2.55 -33.47
C LYS A 38 32.61 -1.21 -34.04
N PRO A 39 33.64 -1.18 -34.91
CA PRO A 39 34.13 0.06 -35.47
C PRO A 39 33.00 0.72 -36.27
N PHE A 40 32.48 1.82 -35.75
CA PHE A 40 31.62 2.70 -36.51
C PHE A 40 32.44 3.23 -37.68
N ILE A 41 32.03 2.81 -38.87
CA ILE A 41 32.44 3.38 -40.14
C ILE A 41 32.29 4.91 -40.01
N PRO A 42 33.32 5.71 -40.24
CA PRO A 42 33.14 7.15 -40.29
C PRO A 42 32.29 7.44 -41.54
N ASN A 43 31.06 7.87 -41.30
CA ASN A 43 30.16 8.40 -42.31
C ASN A 43 30.92 9.49 -43.07
N SER A 44 31.34 9.15 -44.28
CA SER A 44 32.00 10.05 -45.21
C SER A 44 30.95 10.94 -45.84
N ASP A 45 30.41 11.90 -45.08
CA ASP A 45 29.54 12.98 -45.54
C ASP A 45 29.26 13.87 -44.33
N THR A 46 30.02 14.91 -44.07
CA THR A 46 29.79 16.22 -44.70
C THR A 46 31.09 16.99 -44.61
N LEU A 47 32.10 16.49 -45.30
CA LEU A 47 33.25 17.29 -45.65
C LEU A 47 32.78 18.23 -46.77
N VAL A 48 32.03 19.28 -46.42
CA VAL A 48 31.92 20.45 -47.30
C VAL A 48 33.27 21.17 -47.19
N ARG A 49 34.31 20.53 -47.76
CA ARG A 49 35.35 21.27 -48.46
C ARG A 49 34.58 22.06 -49.48
N HIS A 50 34.35 23.36 -49.21
CA HIS A 50 34.21 24.27 -50.32
C HIS A 50 35.44 24.02 -51.19
N PRO A 51 35.30 23.56 -52.44
CA PRO A 51 36.38 23.78 -53.37
C PRO A 51 36.46 25.30 -53.43
N LEU A 52 37.50 25.88 -52.84
CA LEU A 52 37.93 27.19 -53.29
C LEU A 52 38.44 26.95 -54.70
N GLN A 53 37.48 26.88 -55.61
CA GLN A 53 37.64 27.13 -57.02
C GLN A 53 38.24 28.53 -57.06
N GLY A 54 39.57 28.60 -56.96
CA GLY A 54 40.36 29.73 -57.41
C GLY A 54 40.24 29.79 -58.93
N ALA A 55 39.00 29.99 -59.41
CA ALA A 55 38.74 30.50 -60.72
C ALA A 55 39.42 31.87 -60.73
N SER A 56 40.57 31.89 -61.38
CA SER A 56 41.16 33.06 -62.01
C SER A 56 40.10 33.73 -62.88
N LEU A 57 39.25 34.54 -62.27
CA LEU A 57 38.28 35.42 -62.91
C LEU A 57 38.16 36.67 -62.05
N ARG A 58 39.22 37.46 -62.04
CA ARG A 58 39.12 38.91 -61.82
C ARG A 58 40.07 39.65 -62.74
N ASN A 59 39.95 39.35 -64.03
CA ASN A 59 40.18 40.38 -65.03
C ASN A 59 38.92 41.24 -65.04
N ASP A 60 38.93 42.35 -64.31
CA ASP A 60 38.35 43.60 -64.80
C ASP A 60 38.65 44.75 -63.83
N LEU A 61 39.44 45.69 -64.35
CA LEU A 61 39.70 47.04 -63.87
C LEU A 61 40.01 47.18 -62.38
N ILE A 62 41.23 46.80 -61.99
CA ILE A 62 41.85 47.37 -60.81
C ILE A 62 42.45 48.70 -61.27
N ALA A 63 41.89 49.81 -60.78
CA ALA A 63 42.64 51.06 -60.73
C ALA A 63 43.93 50.73 -59.94
N GLU A 64 45.04 50.52 -60.66
CA GLU A 64 46.35 50.25 -60.06
C GLU A 64 46.59 51.34 -59.02
N ASP A 65 46.79 50.93 -57.77
CA ASP A 65 47.18 51.86 -56.70
C ASP A 65 48.40 52.63 -57.22
N PRO A 66 48.38 53.98 -57.23
CA PRO A 66 49.50 54.77 -57.75
C PRO A 66 50.86 54.37 -57.16
N ASN A 67 50.87 53.77 -55.97
CA ASN A 67 52.08 53.22 -55.33
C ASN A 67 52.62 51.94 -55.98
N THR A 68 51.77 51.09 -56.57
CA THR A 68 52.19 49.82 -57.21
C THR A 68 52.79 49.98 -58.60
N ARG A 69 52.59 51.12 -59.27
CA ARG A 69 53.05 51.35 -60.66
C ARG A 69 54.56 51.59 -60.78
N LEU A 70 55.21 51.97 -59.68
CA LEU A 70 56.64 52.26 -59.58
C LEU A 70 57.46 51.07 -59.02
N MET A 71 56.80 49.96 -58.67
CA MET A 71 57.47 48.79 -58.07
C MET A 71 58.05 47.87 -59.14
N ASP A 72 59.16 47.21 -58.81
CA ASP A 72 59.71 46.14 -59.63
C ASP A 72 58.79 44.90 -59.62
N PRO A 73 58.88 44.01 -60.62
CA PRO A 73 57.98 42.86 -60.75
C PRO A 73 57.96 41.92 -59.54
N GLU A 74 59.12 41.70 -58.90
CA GLU A 74 59.26 40.82 -57.74
C GLU A 74 58.58 41.44 -56.51
N THR A 75 58.77 42.73 -56.28
CA THR A 75 58.06 43.47 -55.21
C THR A 75 56.55 43.51 -55.44
N LYS A 76 56.08 43.61 -56.70
CA LYS A 76 54.64 43.58 -57.01
C LYS A 76 54.01 42.23 -56.67
N GLU A 77 54.67 41.12 -56.96
CA GLU A 77 54.20 39.78 -56.60
C GLU A 77 54.15 39.58 -55.08
N LEU A 78 55.20 40.01 -54.36
CA LEU A 78 55.23 39.96 -52.90
C LEU A 78 54.12 40.82 -52.26
N TYR A 79 53.84 41.99 -52.82
CA TYR A 79 52.76 42.87 -52.36
C TYR A 79 51.38 42.21 -52.52
N ILE A 80 51.11 41.61 -53.68
CA ILE A 80 49.84 40.87 -53.92
C ILE A 80 49.72 39.71 -52.94
N ARG A 81 50.78 38.91 -52.77
CA ARG A 81 50.81 37.81 -51.81
C ARG A 81 50.56 38.29 -50.37
N SER A 82 51.21 39.36 -49.96
CA SER A 82 51.01 39.98 -48.64
C SER A 82 49.55 40.39 -48.42
N ARG A 83 48.91 41.00 -49.43
CA ARG A 83 47.51 41.42 -49.34
C ARG A 83 46.55 40.23 -49.26
N THR A 84 46.77 39.18 -50.06
CA THR A 84 45.94 37.96 -49.98
C THR A 84 46.08 37.26 -48.61
N GLN A 85 47.28 37.23 -48.04
CA GLN A 85 47.51 36.68 -46.70
C GLN A 85 46.81 37.52 -45.62
N GLU A 86 46.82 38.85 -45.75
CA GLU A 86 46.10 39.74 -44.83
C GLU A 86 44.57 39.49 -44.87
N GLU A 87 44.00 39.34 -46.05
CA GLU A 87 42.57 39.01 -46.22
C GLU A 87 42.22 37.64 -45.62
N GLU A 88 43.08 36.62 -45.82
CA GLU A 88 42.93 35.30 -45.21
C GLU A 88 43.00 35.36 -43.68
N ILE A 89 43.96 36.12 -43.12
CA ILE A 89 44.08 36.32 -41.67
C ILE A 89 42.81 36.98 -41.12
N LEU A 90 42.25 37.98 -41.80
CA LEU A 90 41.00 38.62 -41.39
C LEU A 90 39.82 37.64 -41.41
N LEU A 91 39.72 36.81 -42.46
CA LEU A 91 38.66 35.79 -42.57
C LEU A 91 38.78 34.74 -41.45
N LEU A 92 39.97 34.21 -41.20
CA LEU A 92 40.21 33.22 -40.14
C LEU A 92 39.91 33.79 -38.76
N ARG A 93 40.31 35.04 -38.49
CA ARG A 93 39.96 35.73 -37.24
C ARG A 93 38.46 35.86 -37.04
N LYS A 94 37.71 36.18 -38.10
CA LYS A 94 36.25 36.22 -38.07
C LYS A 94 35.67 34.84 -37.75
N GLN A 95 36.13 33.79 -38.43
CA GLN A 95 35.66 32.42 -38.19
C GLN A 95 35.93 31.97 -36.74
N ILE A 96 37.09 32.32 -36.18
CA ILE A 96 37.42 32.03 -34.78
C ILE A 96 36.46 32.78 -33.84
N ALA A 97 36.21 34.06 -34.08
CA ALA A 97 35.26 34.84 -33.30
C ALA A 97 33.84 34.23 -33.34
N ASP A 98 33.34 33.90 -34.54
CA ASP A 98 32.02 33.29 -34.72
C ASP A 98 31.93 31.91 -34.04
N ALA A 99 32.99 31.09 -34.16
CA ALA A 99 33.06 29.78 -33.53
C ALA A 99 33.07 29.88 -32.00
N SER A 100 33.87 30.79 -31.43
CA SER A 100 33.93 31.03 -29.97
C SER A 100 32.61 31.52 -29.39
N LEU A 101 31.86 32.37 -30.11
CA LEU A 101 30.52 32.79 -29.69
C LEU A 101 29.55 31.60 -29.65
N LYS A 102 29.60 30.74 -30.67
CA LYS A 102 28.79 29.52 -30.73
C LYS A 102 29.13 28.54 -29.61
N GLU A 103 30.42 28.38 -29.29
CA GLU A 103 30.86 27.56 -28.17
C GLU A 103 30.31 28.08 -26.84
N LEU A 104 30.37 29.39 -26.60
CA LEU A 104 29.82 30.01 -25.40
C LEU A 104 28.31 29.78 -25.28
N GLN A 105 27.57 29.90 -26.40
CA GLN A 105 26.14 29.60 -26.42
C GLN A 105 25.87 28.14 -26.07
N LEU A 106 26.55 27.18 -26.71
CA LEU A 106 26.38 25.75 -26.44
C LEU A 106 26.75 25.39 -25.00
N LEU A 107 27.79 26.01 -24.45
CA LEU A 107 28.15 25.86 -23.04
C LEU A 107 27.02 26.34 -22.13
N SER A 108 26.41 27.49 -22.42
CA SER A 108 25.28 27.99 -21.62
C SER A 108 24.07 27.04 -21.66
N GLU A 109 23.74 26.52 -22.85
CA GLU A 109 22.65 25.55 -23.05
C GLU A 109 22.94 24.25 -22.31
N LYS A 110 24.18 23.74 -22.39
CA LYS A 110 24.64 22.57 -21.64
C LYS A 110 24.39 22.75 -20.14
N HIS A 111 24.79 23.87 -19.54
CA HIS A 111 24.61 24.10 -18.11
C HIS A 111 23.13 24.17 -17.71
N ILE A 112 22.26 24.70 -18.57
CA ILE A 112 20.81 24.71 -18.33
C ILE A 112 20.25 23.29 -18.38
N LEU A 113 20.67 22.49 -19.36
CA LEU A 113 20.23 21.10 -19.51
C LEU A 113 20.71 20.21 -18.37
N GLU A 114 21.96 20.38 -17.91
CA GLU A 114 22.50 19.66 -16.75
C GLU A 114 21.70 19.94 -15.49
N ARG A 115 21.32 21.20 -15.25
CA ARG A 115 20.44 21.57 -14.14
C ARG A 115 19.07 20.90 -14.25
N LYS A 116 18.43 21.00 -15.41
CA LYS A 116 17.13 20.35 -15.66
C LYS A 116 17.18 18.84 -15.47
N LEU A 117 18.27 18.20 -15.91
CA LEU A 117 18.48 16.77 -15.72
C LEU A 117 18.60 16.41 -14.24
N SER A 118 19.31 17.23 -13.46
CA SER A 118 19.42 17.05 -12.01
C SER A 118 18.06 17.20 -11.33
N ASP A 119 17.29 18.24 -11.68
CA ASP A 119 15.96 18.48 -11.12
C ASP A 119 15.00 17.33 -11.45
N LEU A 120 15.02 16.84 -12.70
CA LEU A 120 14.20 15.70 -13.11
C LEU A 120 14.59 14.42 -12.38
N ARG A 121 15.88 14.16 -12.16
CA ARG A 121 16.33 13.00 -11.37
C ARG A 121 15.80 13.06 -9.95
N MET A 122 15.95 14.21 -9.29
CA MET A 122 15.43 14.41 -7.93
C MET A 122 13.91 14.22 -7.86
N ALA A 123 13.15 14.77 -8.82
CA ALA A 123 11.70 14.62 -8.87
C ALA A 123 11.25 13.17 -9.13
N VAL A 124 12.02 12.41 -9.92
CA VAL A 124 11.76 10.98 -10.14
C VAL A 124 12.01 10.19 -8.86
N ASP A 125 13.13 10.44 -8.18
CA ASP A 125 13.48 9.77 -6.93
C ASP A 125 12.43 10.05 -5.84
N GLU A 126 12.00 11.31 -5.69
CA GLU A 126 10.93 11.71 -4.76
C GLU A 126 9.61 10.98 -5.07
N ARG A 127 9.18 10.97 -6.34
CA ARG A 127 7.95 10.26 -6.74
C ARG A 127 8.04 8.76 -6.53
N GLN A 128 9.22 8.18 -6.76
CA GLN A 128 9.43 6.75 -6.55
C GLN A 128 9.33 6.41 -5.05
N GLU A 129 9.94 7.22 -4.19
CA GLU A 129 9.85 7.06 -2.73
C GLU A 129 8.41 7.21 -2.24
N ASP A 130 7.68 8.22 -2.71
CA ASP A 130 6.26 8.41 -2.38
C ASP A 130 5.40 7.22 -2.80
N ALA A 131 5.63 6.68 -4.00
CA ALA A 131 4.91 5.51 -4.50
C ALA A 131 5.21 4.26 -3.66
N ILE A 132 6.48 4.03 -3.31
CA ILE A 132 6.90 2.91 -2.45
C ILE A 132 6.30 3.05 -1.06
N SER A 133 6.40 4.22 -0.44
CA SER A 133 5.85 4.52 0.88
C SER A 133 4.33 4.34 0.91
N GLY A 134 3.63 4.83 -0.11
CA GLY A 134 2.18 4.63 -0.26
C GLY A 134 1.79 3.16 -0.39
N ALA A 135 2.50 2.39 -1.23
CA ALA A 135 2.26 0.96 -1.39
C ALA A 135 2.56 0.18 -0.09
N LEU A 136 3.63 0.53 0.61
CA LEU A 136 4.02 -0.07 1.88
C LEU A 136 2.98 0.18 2.97
N LYS A 137 2.44 1.41 3.06
CA LYS A 137 1.36 1.75 3.99
C LYS A 137 0.12 0.90 3.72
N GLN A 138 -0.33 0.81 2.48
CA GLN A 138 -1.48 -0.03 2.10
C GLN A 138 -1.24 -1.51 2.39
N LEU A 139 -0.03 -2.01 2.15
CA LEU A 139 0.34 -3.38 2.48
C LEU A 139 0.27 -3.62 4.00
N ASN A 140 0.75 -2.67 4.80
CA ASN A 140 0.70 -2.75 6.26
C ASN A 140 -0.74 -2.71 6.79
N GLU A 141 -1.61 -1.87 6.22
CA GLU A 141 -3.05 -1.85 6.52
C GLU A 141 -3.70 -3.21 6.23
N LYS A 142 -3.43 -3.78 5.05
CA LYS A 142 -3.93 -5.13 4.68
C LYS A 142 -3.39 -6.22 5.61
N LYS A 143 -2.12 -6.16 5.98
CA LYS A 143 -1.52 -7.08 6.96
C LYS A 143 -2.27 -7.02 8.29
N ASN A 144 -2.52 -5.82 8.81
CA ASN A 144 -3.26 -5.64 10.07
C ASN A 144 -4.68 -6.23 9.99
N HIS A 145 -5.39 -6.06 8.87
CA HIS A 145 -6.70 -6.68 8.66
C HIS A 145 -6.64 -8.21 8.66
N ILE A 146 -5.61 -8.80 8.06
CA ILE A 146 -5.42 -10.25 8.05
C ILE A 146 -5.10 -10.77 9.45
N GLU A 147 -4.24 -10.08 10.19
CA GLU A 147 -3.91 -10.44 11.58
C GLU A 147 -5.15 -10.37 12.49
N GLU A 148 -5.98 -9.35 12.32
CA GLU A 148 -7.25 -9.20 13.02
C GLU A 148 -8.23 -10.32 12.65
N ASN A 149 -8.40 -10.62 11.36
CA ASN A 149 -9.25 -11.72 10.90
C ASN A 149 -8.80 -13.06 11.46
N MET A 150 -7.49 -13.30 11.55
CA MET A 150 -6.95 -14.51 12.16
C MET A 150 -7.26 -14.58 13.65
N ARG A 151 -7.15 -13.45 14.37
CA ARG A 151 -7.55 -13.37 15.78
C ARG A 151 -9.04 -13.69 15.96
N LEU A 152 -9.90 -13.05 15.19
CA LEU A 152 -11.35 -13.26 15.24
C LEU A 152 -11.74 -14.69 14.86
N ALA A 153 -11.06 -15.30 13.88
CA ALA A 153 -11.29 -16.70 13.52
C ALA A 153 -10.92 -17.67 14.65
N ASN A 154 -9.84 -17.39 15.39
CA ASN A 154 -9.46 -18.19 16.56
C ASN A 154 -10.45 -18.02 17.71
N GLU A 155 -10.92 -16.79 17.95
CA GLU A 155 -11.94 -16.50 18.96
C GLU A 155 -13.27 -17.20 18.64
N LEU A 156 -13.74 -17.09 17.39
CA LEU A 156 -14.94 -17.78 16.92
C LEU A 156 -14.84 -19.29 17.09
N LYS A 157 -13.68 -19.88 16.78
CA LYS A 157 -13.45 -21.31 16.99
C LYS A 157 -13.56 -21.70 18.46
N GLY A 158 -13.01 -20.89 19.37
CA GLY A 158 -13.15 -21.11 20.81
C GLY A 158 -14.61 -21.09 21.27
N GLU A 159 -15.37 -20.09 20.83
CA GLU A 159 -16.80 -19.96 21.14
C GLU A 159 -17.63 -21.12 20.56
N GLU A 160 -17.33 -21.59 19.36
CA GLU A 160 -17.99 -22.76 18.76
C GLU A 160 -17.69 -24.05 19.54
N GLU A 161 -16.46 -24.24 20.03
CA GLU A 161 -16.08 -25.37 20.88
C GLU A 161 -16.82 -25.33 22.22
N GLU A 162 -16.91 -24.16 22.86
CA GLU A 162 -17.67 -23.99 24.11
C GLU A 162 -19.17 -24.25 23.90
N LEU A 163 -19.75 -23.72 22.81
CA LEU A 163 -21.15 -23.96 22.46
C LEU A 163 -21.42 -25.44 22.20
N TYR A 164 -20.50 -26.14 21.54
CA TYR A 164 -20.61 -27.58 21.31
C TYR A 164 -20.57 -28.37 22.63
N LEU A 165 -19.63 -28.06 23.53
CA LEU A 165 -19.54 -28.69 24.86
C LEU A 165 -20.80 -28.43 25.68
N PHE A 166 -21.31 -27.20 25.68
CA PHE A 166 -22.54 -26.84 26.38
C PHE A 166 -23.75 -27.60 25.83
N THR A 167 -23.96 -27.57 24.51
CA THR A 167 -25.13 -28.20 23.89
C THR A 167 -25.09 -29.73 23.94
N SER A 168 -23.92 -30.34 23.84
CA SER A 168 -23.76 -31.79 24.03
C SER A 168 -24.07 -32.22 25.47
N SER A 169 -23.66 -31.43 26.47
CA SER A 169 -24.02 -31.65 27.88
C SER A 169 -25.53 -31.56 28.11
N LEU A 170 -26.19 -30.51 27.58
CA LEU A 170 -27.65 -30.39 27.63
C LEU A 170 -28.36 -31.57 26.94
N LEU A 171 -27.83 -32.03 25.81
CA LEU A 171 -28.40 -33.17 25.09
C LEU A 171 -28.26 -34.47 25.89
N GLY A 172 -27.13 -34.66 26.57
CA GLY A 172 -26.93 -35.76 27.51
C GLY A 172 -27.96 -35.74 28.65
N MET A 173 -28.15 -34.58 29.28
CA MET A 173 -29.18 -34.40 30.32
C MET A 173 -30.60 -34.67 29.80
N LEU A 174 -30.94 -34.19 28.59
CA LEU A 174 -32.25 -34.45 27.99
C LEU A 174 -32.49 -35.94 27.73
N ALA A 175 -31.45 -36.69 27.37
CA ALA A 175 -31.53 -38.13 27.12
C ALA A 175 -31.87 -38.93 28.40
N GLU A 176 -31.43 -38.48 29.57
CA GLU A 176 -31.79 -39.11 30.87
C GLU A 176 -33.29 -39.06 31.17
N TYR A 177 -34.02 -38.13 30.55
CA TYR A 177 -35.47 -37.96 30.70
C TYR A 177 -36.25 -38.44 29.46
N ASP A 178 -35.61 -39.17 28.55
CA ASP A 178 -36.18 -39.63 27.27
C ASP A 178 -36.75 -38.48 26.40
N VAL A 179 -36.24 -37.24 26.58
CA VAL A 179 -36.67 -36.07 25.81
C VAL A 179 -35.76 -35.90 24.61
N ARG A 180 -36.30 -36.07 23.40
CA ARG A 180 -35.56 -35.85 22.15
C ARG A 180 -35.92 -34.50 21.53
N PRO A 181 -34.95 -33.58 21.35
CA PRO A 181 -35.16 -32.37 20.57
C PRO A 181 -35.58 -32.68 19.13
N PRO A 182 -36.50 -31.91 18.53
CA PRO A 182 -36.88 -32.09 17.13
C PRO A 182 -35.72 -31.85 16.16
N GLN A 183 -34.80 -30.94 16.51
CA GLN A 183 -33.65 -30.53 15.71
C GLN A 183 -32.44 -30.34 16.62
N ILE A 184 -31.26 -30.74 16.13
CA ILE A 184 -29.98 -30.58 16.85
C ILE A 184 -29.39 -29.20 16.50
N TYR A 185 -30.12 -28.16 16.90
CA TYR A 185 -29.65 -26.78 16.87
C TYR A 185 -29.48 -26.26 18.30
N PRO A 186 -28.44 -25.46 18.61
CA PRO A 186 -28.20 -24.96 19.96
C PRO A 186 -29.40 -24.25 20.60
N SER A 187 -30.09 -23.42 19.82
CA SER A 187 -31.31 -22.72 20.25
C SER A 187 -32.46 -23.67 20.60
N THR A 188 -32.62 -24.75 19.81
CA THR A 188 -33.68 -25.75 20.01
C THR A 188 -33.39 -26.59 21.24
N ILE A 189 -32.15 -27.08 21.38
CA ILE A 189 -31.70 -27.85 22.54
C ILE A 189 -31.93 -27.04 23.81
N THR A 190 -31.47 -25.79 23.84
CA THR A 190 -31.62 -24.90 25.00
C THR A 190 -33.10 -24.65 25.35
N THR A 191 -33.94 -24.46 24.34
CA THR A 191 -35.38 -24.23 24.53
C THR A 191 -36.09 -25.46 25.10
N VAL A 192 -35.79 -26.65 24.57
CA VAL A 192 -36.37 -27.92 25.05
C VAL A 192 -35.91 -28.20 26.48
N THR A 193 -34.62 -28.01 26.78
CA THR A 193 -34.08 -28.10 28.15
C THR A 193 -34.77 -27.14 29.10
N LYS A 194 -34.94 -25.87 28.71
CA LYS A 194 -35.63 -24.88 29.54
C LYS A 194 -37.07 -25.29 29.83
N ARG A 195 -37.79 -25.83 28.84
CA ARG A 195 -39.16 -26.33 29.03
C ARG A 195 -39.19 -27.51 29.99
N LEU A 196 -38.27 -28.47 29.86
CA LEU A 196 -38.15 -29.61 30.77
C LEU A 196 -37.90 -29.13 32.20
N TYR A 197 -36.93 -28.24 32.40
CA TYR A 197 -36.65 -27.65 33.71
C TYR A 197 -37.89 -26.99 34.30
N GLN A 198 -38.59 -26.15 33.53
CA GLN A 198 -39.83 -25.52 33.98
C GLN A 198 -40.87 -26.56 34.38
N GLN A 199 -41.10 -27.58 33.56
CA GLN A 199 -42.05 -28.66 33.85
C GLN A 199 -41.72 -29.37 35.17
N MET A 200 -40.45 -29.70 35.41
CA MET A 200 -40.03 -30.33 36.67
C MET A 200 -40.21 -29.39 37.87
N GLN A 201 -39.86 -28.11 37.73
CA GLN A 201 -40.08 -27.09 38.77
C GLN A 201 -41.56 -26.94 39.12
N TRP A 202 -42.45 -26.89 38.12
CA TRP A 202 -43.89 -26.85 38.33
C TRP A 202 -44.40 -28.08 39.05
N LYS A 203 -43.93 -29.27 38.66
CA LYS A 203 -44.32 -30.55 39.30
C LYS A 203 -43.92 -30.60 40.78
N ILE A 204 -42.72 -30.13 41.11
CA ILE A 204 -42.24 -30.06 42.50
C ILE A 204 -43.09 -29.08 43.33
N ARG A 205 -43.36 -27.88 42.82
CA ARG A 205 -44.20 -26.88 43.52
C ARG A 205 -45.61 -27.41 43.76
N SER A 206 -46.24 -27.96 42.72
CA SER A 206 -47.58 -28.54 42.82
C SER A 206 -47.66 -29.68 43.86
N LEU A 207 -46.63 -30.53 43.95
CA LEU A 207 -46.57 -31.58 44.95
C LEU A 207 -46.41 -31.03 46.38
N ASN A 208 -45.56 -30.01 46.56
CA ASN A 208 -45.37 -29.37 47.86
C ASN A 208 -46.63 -28.65 48.34
N ASP A 209 -47.34 -27.95 47.44
CA ASP A 209 -48.61 -27.28 47.76
C ASP A 209 -49.69 -28.31 48.14
N SER A 210 -49.75 -29.45 47.42
CA SER A 210 -50.65 -30.56 47.75
C SER A 210 -50.33 -31.24 49.09
N LEU A 211 -49.06 -31.27 49.51
CA LEU A 211 -48.63 -31.86 50.78
C LEU A 211 -48.87 -30.91 51.97
N GLY A 212 -48.80 -29.59 51.72
CA GLY A 212 -49.16 -28.56 52.70
C GLY A 212 -50.64 -28.61 53.10
N ASP A 213 -51.52 -28.97 52.16
CA ASP A 213 -52.98 -29.07 52.40
C ASP A 213 -53.38 -30.34 53.19
N ILE A 214 -52.53 -31.38 53.18
CA ILE A 214 -52.77 -32.64 53.92
C ILE A 214 -52.40 -32.52 55.42
N SER A 215 -51.73 -31.43 55.83
CA SER A 215 -51.25 -31.24 57.20
C SER A 215 -52.23 -30.53 58.15
N GLN A 216 -53.50 -30.35 57.78
CA GLN A 216 -54.54 -29.88 58.73
C GLN A 216 -55.59 -30.97 59.01
N PRO A 217 -55.49 -31.69 60.15
CA PRO A 217 -56.60 -32.48 60.65
C PRO A 217 -57.59 -31.57 61.40
N GLY A 218 -58.76 -31.38 60.79
CA GLY A 218 -60.07 -31.24 61.44
C GLY A 218 -60.29 -30.11 62.44
N ASN A 219 -61.17 -29.16 62.10
CA ASN A 219 -62.06 -28.52 63.07
C ASN A 219 -63.40 -28.16 62.41
N ILE A 220 -64.48 -28.76 62.91
CA ILE A 220 -65.87 -28.42 62.60
C ILE A 220 -66.43 -27.66 63.81
N TYR A 221 -67.20 -26.60 63.54
CA TYR A 221 -67.97 -25.68 64.43
C TYR A 221 -67.15 -24.59 65.14
N ASN A 222 -67.54 -23.32 65.31
CA ASN A 222 -68.58 -22.38 64.79
C ASN A 222 -68.16 -20.97 65.36
N PRO A 223 -68.96 -19.89 65.34
CA PRO A 223 -68.60 -18.57 64.82
C PRO A 223 -68.03 -17.58 65.87
N ASN A 224 -67.41 -16.50 65.35
CA ASN A 224 -66.99 -15.22 65.95
C ASN A 224 -67.82 -14.68 67.16
N PRO A 225 -67.32 -13.73 68.01
CA PRO A 225 -66.35 -12.67 67.66
C PRO A 225 -65.36 -12.17 68.77
N GLN A 226 -64.44 -11.29 68.33
CA GLN A 226 -63.84 -10.14 69.05
C GLN A 226 -62.62 -10.32 70.00
N GLN A 227 -61.59 -9.52 69.65
CA GLN A 227 -60.55 -8.87 70.49
C GLN A 227 -59.51 -9.83 71.12
N ALA A 228 -58.19 -9.66 70.96
CA ALA A 228 -57.39 -8.46 70.85
C ALA A 228 -56.03 -8.71 70.17
N THR A 229 -55.53 -7.69 69.47
CA THR A 229 -54.12 -7.42 69.12
C THR A 229 -53.25 -7.18 70.39
N PRO A 230 -51.88 -7.11 70.37
CA PRO A 230 -51.05 -6.82 69.19
C PRO A 230 -49.65 -7.49 69.07
N LEU A 231 -49.11 -7.33 67.85
CA LEU A 231 -47.70 -7.02 67.49
C LEU A 231 -46.65 -8.15 67.45
N ARG A 232 -46.25 -8.53 66.23
CA ARG A 232 -44.90 -8.21 65.70
C ARG A 232 -44.69 -8.59 64.23
N ASN A 233 -43.93 -7.72 63.56
CA ASN A 233 -43.03 -7.92 62.41
C ASN A 233 -43.60 -7.72 60.98
N ASP A 234 -43.45 -6.48 60.53
CA ASP A 234 -42.50 -6.06 59.48
C ASP A 234 -42.59 -6.69 58.08
N THR A 235 -43.25 -5.92 57.22
CA THR A 235 -42.85 -5.52 55.85
C THR A 235 -42.45 -6.61 54.85
N SER A 236 -43.43 -6.98 54.04
CA SER A 236 -43.29 -7.50 52.67
C SER A 236 -42.46 -6.54 51.79
N SER A 237 -41.42 -7.05 51.14
CA SER A 237 -40.75 -6.36 50.03
C SER A 237 -41.31 -6.87 48.70
N SER A 238 -42.15 -6.02 48.11
CA SER A 238 -42.73 -6.14 46.79
C SER A 238 -41.67 -5.82 45.73
N TYR A 239 -41.29 -6.80 44.90
CA TYR A 239 -40.63 -6.51 43.63
C TYR A 239 -41.63 -6.57 42.48
N ASN A 240 -41.88 -5.36 41.98
CA ASN A 240 -42.61 -4.98 40.81
C ASN A 240 -42.15 -5.73 39.56
N MET A 241 -43.10 -6.29 38.82
CA MET A 241 -42.94 -6.67 37.42
C MET A 241 -42.86 -5.40 36.57
N VAL A 242 -41.65 -4.96 36.22
CA VAL A 242 -41.47 -4.03 35.09
C VAL A 242 -41.40 -4.87 33.82
N ALA A 243 -42.51 -4.88 33.10
CA ALA A 243 -42.56 -5.29 31.71
C ALA A 243 -41.68 -4.35 30.89
N ASN A 244 -40.46 -4.78 30.53
CA ASN A 244 -39.74 -4.13 29.45
C ASN A 244 -39.94 -4.91 28.16
N ARG A 245 -40.60 -4.21 27.26
CA ARG A 245 -41.09 -4.60 25.95
C ARG A 245 -39.90 -4.58 24.99
N ASN A 246 -39.74 -5.67 24.24
CA ASN A 246 -39.09 -5.75 22.93
C ASN A 246 -38.17 -4.58 22.54
N ASN A 247 -36.86 -4.75 22.68
CA ASN A 247 -35.91 -4.00 21.87
C ASN A 247 -34.99 -5.01 21.16
N PHE A 248 -35.33 -5.31 19.91
CA PHE A 248 -34.42 -5.96 18.97
C PHE A 248 -33.24 -5.02 18.71
N PRO A 249 -31.98 -5.48 18.70
CA PRO A 249 -30.93 -4.73 18.04
C PRO A 249 -31.23 -4.75 16.54
N GLN A 250 -31.64 -3.61 16.00
CA GLN A 250 -31.52 -3.34 14.57
C GLN A 250 -30.05 -3.46 14.21
N TYR A 251 -29.72 -4.37 13.30
CA TYR A 251 -28.44 -4.39 12.63
C TYR A 251 -28.18 -2.99 12.07
N ALA A 252 -27.01 -2.43 12.41
CA ALA A 252 -26.53 -1.20 11.84
C ALA A 252 -26.49 -1.37 10.31
N GLN A 253 -27.31 -0.60 9.61
CA GLN A 253 -27.12 -0.32 8.20
C GLN A 253 -25.79 0.42 8.06
N ASP A 254 -24.84 -0.24 7.40
CA ASP A 254 -23.59 0.33 6.95
C ASP A 254 -23.87 1.58 6.08
N PRO A 255 -23.26 2.75 6.34
CA PRO A 255 -23.49 3.94 5.53
C PRO A 255 -22.87 3.88 4.12
N ASN A 256 -22.12 2.83 3.78
CA ASN A 256 -21.34 2.81 2.54
C ASN A 256 -22.09 2.39 1.27
N ASP A 257 -23.36 1.98 1.36
CA ASP A 257 -24.08 1.41 0.21
C ASP A 257 -24.95 2.42 -0.58
N ARG A 258 -24.49 3.67 -0.69
CA ARG A 258 -25.17 4.74 -1.46
C ARG A 258 -24.36 5.38 -2.58
N HIS A 259 -23.24 4.80 -3.01
CA HIS A 259 -22.44 5.36 -4.11
C HIS A 259 -22.04 4.36 -5.20
N ALA A 260 -22.86 3.34 -5.45
CA ALA A 260 -22.67 2.40 -6.56
C ALA A 260 -23.74 2.52 -7.66
N GLU A 261 -24.28 3.70 -7.91
CA GLU A 261 -25.03 3.99 -9.15
C GLU A 261 -24.78 5.43 -9.59
N GLN A 262 -23.58 5.73 -10.10
CA GLN A 262 -23.45 6.73 -11.16
C GLN A 262 -22.62 6.17 -12.30
N MET A 263 -23.39 5.95 -13.36
CA MET A 263 -23.01 5.41 -14.63
C MET A 263 -21.88 6.20 -15.30
N TYR A 264 -21.07 5.46 -16.04
CA TYR A 264 -20.52 5.88 -17.32
C TYR A 264 -21.25 7.09 -17.92
N ASN A 265 -20.56 8.23 -18.00
CA ASN A 265 -20.85 9.22 -19.03
C ASN A 265 -19.54 9.54 -19.75
N GLY A 266 -19.55 9.19 -21.03
CA GLY A 266 -18.44 9.35 -21.94
C GLY A 266 -18.12 10.81 -22.25
N SER A 267 -16.82 11.00 -22.46
CA SER A 267 -16.17 11.97 -23.33
C SER A 267 -17.10 12.85 -24.17
N THR A 268 -17.10 14.15 -23.92
CA THR A 268 -17.42 15.14 -24.94
C THR A 268 -16.24 16.10 -25.07
N PHE A 269 -15.55 15.96 -26.20
CA PHE A 269 -14.64 16.94 -26.77
C PHE A 269 -15.37 18.29 -26.89
N ASN A 270 -14.74 19.38 -26.45
CA ASN A 270 -15.06 20.71 -26.97
C ASN A 270 -13.78 21.45 -27.31
N GLN A 271 -13.69 21.76 -28.60
CA GLN A 271 -12.74 22.67 -29.22
C GLN A 271 -12.89 24.07 -28.63
N TYR A 272 -11.77 24.73 -28.35
CA TYR A 272 -11.73 26.19 -28.27
C TYR A 272 -11.02 26.72 -29.52
N ALA A 273 -11.74 27.64 -30.15
CA ALA A 273 -11.25 28.59 -31.14
C ALA A 273 -10.32 29.62 -30.52
#